data_AF-A0A6B2AZ75-F1
#
_entry.id   AF-A0A6B2AZ75-F1
#
_cell.length_a   1.000
_cell.length_b   1.000
_cell.length_c   1.000
_cell.angle_alpha   90.00
_cell.angle_beta   90.00
_cell.angle_gamma   90.00
#
_symmetry.space_group_name_H-M   'P 1'
#
loop_
_entity.id
_entity.type
_entity.pdbx_description
1 polymer ?
#
loop_
_entity_poly.entity_id
_entity_poly.type
_entity_poly.pdbx_seq_one_letter_code
_entity_poly.pdbx_strand_id
1 'polypeptide(L)'
;MHEQALLTENHPGLGSVGALVGINQIEELYKTSASANNAVKVKCANPSCGVKVSIVIPDKEKAGRKISPSAHFRGHHPEGCDRQPQPSSTTPTSASSQLNANPVKKDFPQVWIDPSSTAANPSGSSLASANQDQRTGSGVGGRSKAGLGASEGRSEMVKRFAKAWLDMTAQSRRMSSLRAPWNPEGTYDSAFYSFELNSNKFLGKVGTKIFTAPVISVDKVGENFDLVLQEKTLGQAPKVVVLNSEVFEVGAAGRALLNQLNTFDPAQKNYLFVYGAFKYNSGASRSELVVKHPHFIYIDLPAL
;
A
#
# COMPACT_ATOMS: atom_id res chain seq x y z
N MET A 1 2.29 8.30 12.73
CA MET A 1 1.53 7.05 12.87
C MET A 1 2.05 6.10 11.80
N HIS A 2 2.33 4.84 12.13
CA HIS A 2 2.82 3.87 11.13
C HIS A 2 1.71 2.88 10.82
N GLU A 3 1.53 2.53 9.55
CA GLU A 3 0.54 1.53 9.13
C GLU A 3 1.16 0.14 8.92
N GLN A 4 2.48 0.02 9.00
CA GLN A 4 3.23 -1.23 8.80
C GLN A 4 4.34 -1.37 9.85
N ALA A 5 4.67 -2.62 10.18
CA ALA A 5 5.71 -2.99 11.13
C ALA A 5 6.34 -4.34 10.71
N LEU A 6 7.50 -4.69 11.28
CA LEU A 6 8.14 -6.00 11.07
C LEU A 6 7.88 -6.90 12.27
N LEU A 7 7.48 -8.15 12.02
CA LEU A 7 7.37 -9.15 13.08
C LEU A 7 8.72 -9.40 13.74
N THR A 8 8.75 -9.44 15.06
CA THR A 8 9.93 -9.84 15.84
C THR A 8 9.85 -11.29 16.31
N GLU A 9 8.69 -11.92 16.18
CA GLU A 9 8.43 -13.32 16.54
C GLU A 9 7.57 -13.97 15.45
N ASN A 10 7.66 -15.30 15.31
CA ASN A 10 6.81 -16.04 14.37
C ASN A 10 5.34 -15.97 14.83
N HIS A 11 4.43 -15.78 13.88
CA HIS A 11 3.00 -15.72 14.13
C HIS A 11 2.23 -16.51 13.05
N PRO A 12 1.36 -17.47 13.44
CA PRO A 12 0.74 -18.42 12.52
C PRO A 12 -0.10 -17.76 11.42
N GLY A 13 -0.76 -16.63 11.72
CA GLY A 13 -1.56 -15.89 10.73
C GLY A 13 -0.89 -14.67 10.08
N LEU A 14 0.33 -14.31 10.49
CA LEU A 14 0.98 -13.06 10.06
C LEU A 14 2.37 -13.27 9.44
N GLY A 15 3.00 -14.43 9.67
CA GLY A 15 4.27 -14.81 9.05
C GLY A 15 5.37 -15.10 10.05
N SER A 16 6.60 -15.25 9.55
CA SER A 16 7.79 -15.45 10.38
C SER A 16 8.40 -14.12 10.84
N VAL A 17 9.38 -14.20 11.75
CA VAL A 17 10.27 -13.09 12.09
C VAL A 17 10.76 -12.37 10.84
N GLY A 18 10.73 -11.04 10.86
CA GLY A 18 11.13 -10.18 9.74
C GLY A 18 10.05 -9.97 8.68
N ALA A 19 8.88 -10.61 8.78
CA ALA A 19 7.79 -10.34 7.85
C ALA A 19 7.19 -8.94 8.07
N LEU A 20 6.94 -8.24 6.96
CA LEU A 20 6.24 -6.95 6.98
C LEU A 20 4.74 -7.20 7.17
N VAL A 21 4.18 -6.62 8.23
CA VAL A 21 2.77 -6.74 8.61
C VAL A 21 2.10 -5.37 8.60
N GLY A 22 0.93 -5.30 7.99
CA GLY A 22 0.09 -4.11 7.98
C GLY A 22 -0.87 -4.07 9.15
N ILE A 23 -1.18 -2.88 9.65
CA ILE A 23 -2.05 -2.71 10.81
C ILE A 23 -3.47 -3.26 10.59
N ASN A 24 -3.99 -3.23 9.35
CA ASN A 24 -5.31 -3.79 9.04
C ASN A 24 -5.30 -5.32 9.08
N GLN A 25 -4.18 -5.98 8.76
CA GLN A 25 -4.08 -7.44 8.90
C GLN A 25 -4.17 -7.83 10.38
N ILE A 26 -3.59 -7.01 11.26
CA ILE A 26 -3.70 -7.20 12.70
C ILE A 26 -5.12 -6.87 13.18
N GLU A 27 -5.76 -5.82 12.67
CA GLU A 27 -7.15 -5.47 13.00
C GLU A 27 -8.17 -6.51 12.52
N GLU A 28 -7.91 -7.18 11.40
CA GLU A 28 -8.73 -8.31 10.90
C GLU A 28 -8.68 -9.51 11.89
N LEU A 29 -7.54 -9.74 12.55
CA LEU A 29 -7.35 -10.86 13.48
C LEU A 29 -7.71 -10.52 14.94
N TYR A 30 -7.56 -9.25 15.35
CA TYR A 30 -7.68 -8.83 16.74
C TYR A 30 -8.57 -7.61 16.87
N LYS A 31 -9.58 -7.70 17.75
CA LYS A 31 -10.55 -6.61 17.98
C LYS A 31 -10.05 -5.51 18.92
N THR A 32 -8.99 -5.76 19.70
CA THR A 32 -8.51 -4.82 20.73
C THR A 32 -7.00 -4.67 20.72
N SER A 33 -6.51 -3.51 21.18
CA SER A 33 -5.08 -3.27 21.37
C SER A 33 -4.44 -4.30 22.31
N ALA A 34 -5.13 -4.66 23.40
CA ALA A 34 -4.59 -5.59 24.39
C ALA A 34 -4.36 -6.99 23.82
N SER A 35 -5.37 -7.57 23.15
CA SER A 35 -5.23 -8.88 22.52
C SER A 35 -4.15 -8.89 21.43
N ALA A 36 -4.09 -7.82 20.62
CA ALA A 36 -3.08 -7.69 19.58
C ALA A 36 -1.65 -7.60 20.14
N ASN A 37 -1.39 -6.77 21.16
CA ASN A 37 -0.04 -6.64 21.74
C ASN A 37 0.39 -7.86 22.57
N ASN A 38 -0.56 -8.65 23.07
CA ASN A 38 -0.25 -9.91 23.73
C ASN A 38 0.19 -10.98 22.72
N ALA A 39 -0.50 -11.07 21.58
CA ALA A 39 -0.27 -12.12 20.59
C ALA A 39 0.78 -11.77 19.52
N VAL A 40 1.01 -10.48 19.25
CA VAL A 40 1.86 -10.03 18.14
C VAL A 40 2.96 -9.11 18.66
N LYS A 41 4.21 -9.46 18.36
CA LYS A 41 5.40 -8.66 18.67
C LYS A 41 5.99 -8.08 17.38
N VAL A 42 6.14 -6.75 17.36
CA VAL A 42 6.55 -5.99 16.17
C VAL A 42 7.55 -4.89 16.49
N LYS A 43 8.36 -4.54 15.49
CA LYS A 43 9.25 -3.38 15.47
C LYS A 43 8.99 -2.51 14.25
N CYS A 44 9.56 -1.31 14.23
CA CYS A 44 9.48 -0.37 13.11
C CYS A 44 9.77 -1.07 11.78
N ALA A 45 8.99 -0.76 10.75
CA ALA A 45 9.21 -1.26 9.41
C ALA A 45 10.52 -0.76 8.79
N ASN A 46 11.05 0.38 9.25
CA ASN A 46 12.39 0.83 8.87
C ASN A 46 13.44 -0.08 9.53
N PRO A 47 14.22 -0.85 8.74
CA PRO A 47 15.22 -1.79 9.28
C PRO A 47 16.30 -1.08 10.10
N SER A 48 16.65 0.16 9.73
CA SER A 48 17.64 1.00 10.41
C SER A 48 17.13 1.59 11.72
N CYS A 49 15.81 1.65 11.91
CA CYS A 49 15.22 2.15 13.15
C CYS A 49 15.15 1.07 14.24
N GLY A 50 14.63 -0.11 13.92
CA GLY A 50 14.60 -1.26 14.84
C GLY A 50 13.75 -1.10 16.11
N VAL A 51 13.14 0.07 16.38
CA VAL A 51 12.36 0.37 17.58
C VAL A 51 11.15 -0.55 17.72
N LYS A 52 10.94 -1.13 18.90
CA LYS A 52 9.72 -1.88 19.23
C LYS A 52 8.52 -0.94 19.21
N VAL A 53 7.45 -1.33 18.52
CA VAL A 53 6.23 -0.54 18.39
C VAL A 53 5.05 -1.28 19.01
N SER A 54 4.12 -0.53 19.60
CA SER A 54 2.86 -1.05 20.12
C SER A 54 1.76 -0.93 19.06
N ILE A 55 0.87 -1.91 19.04
CA ILE A 55 -0.33 -1.92 18.18
C ILE A 55 -1.43 -1.13 18.88
N VAL A 56 -2.02 -0.15 18.19
CA VAL A 56 -3.16 0.62 18.69
C VAL A 56 -4.36 0.33 17.80
N ILE A 57 -5.34 -0.39 18.36
CA ILE A 57 -6.67 -0.62 17.79
C ILE A 57 -7.67 0.16 18.63
N PRO A 58 -8.17 1.30 18.12
CA PRO A 58 -9.13 2.14 18.82
C PRO A 58 -10.47 1.43 19.00
N ASP A 59 -11.09 1.62 20.17
CA ASP A 59 -12.47 1.22 20.38
C ASP A 59 -13.40 2.00 19.43
N LYS A 60 -14.12 1.25 18.59
CA LYS A 60 -15.00 1.78 17.55
C LYS A 60 -16.30 2.33 18.13
N GLU A 61 -16.73 1.86 19.30
CA GLU A 61 -18.04 2.16 19.90
C GLU A 61 -17.94 3.11 21.10
N LYS A 62 -16.80 3.78 21.27
CA LYS A 62 -16.59 4.68 22.41
C LYS A 62 -17.66 5.78 22.45
N ALA A 63 -18.48 5.77 23.51
CA ALA A 63 -19.60 6.70 23.69
C ALA A 63 -19.18 8.18 23.50
N GLY A 64 -19.98 8.92 22.73
CA GLY A 64 -19.75 10.34 22.43
C GLY A 64 -18.76 10.62 21.28
N ARG A 65 -18.21 9.58 20.64
CA ARG A 65 -17.25 9.72 19.54
C ARG A 65 -17.97 9.75 18.18
N LYS A 66 -17.84 10.86 17.44
CA LYS A 66 -18.39 11.00 16.08
C LYS A 66 -17.58 10.24 15.00
N ILE A 67 -16.27 10.12 15.19
CA ILE A 67 -15.35 9.45 14.26
C ILE A 67 -14.30 8.67 15.06
N SER A 68 -14.13 7.39 14.72
CA SER A 68 -13.09 6.54 15.32
C SER A 68 -11.78 6.65 14.54
N PRO A 69 -10.64 6.91 15.22
CA PRO A 69 -9.36 6.95 14.55
C PRO A 69 -9.01 5.57 13.99
N SER A 70 -8.21 5.54 12.93
CA SER A 70 -7.69 4.31 12.36
C SER A 70 -6.71 3.61 13.31
N ALA A 71 -6.66 2.28 13.20
CA ALA A 71 -5.62 1.51 13.88
C ALA A 71 -4.24 1.94 13.35
N HIS A 72 -3.25 1.97 14.23
CA HIS A 72 -1.88 2.32 13.87
C HIS A 72 -0.86 1.64 14.79
N PHE A 73 0.39 1.59 14.36
CA PHE A 73 1.51 1.31 15.25
C PHE A 73 2.02 2.60 15.89
N ARG A 74 2.37 2.50 17.17
CA ARG A 74 2.87 3.59 18.02
C ARG A 74 4.24 3.21 18.58
N GLY A 75 5.24 4.06 18.38
CA GLY A 75 6.56 3.89 18.96
C GLY A 75 7.26 5.23 19.15
N HIS A 76 8.37 5.24 19.89
CA HIS A 76 9.24 6.40 20.04
C HIS A 76 10.48 6.19 19.16
N HIS A 77 10.52 6.87 18.01
CA HIS A 77 11.54 6.65 16.98
C HIS A 77 12.68 7.67 17.10
N PRO A 78 13.93 7.28 16.76
CA PRO A 78 15.02 8.23 16.62
C PRO A 78 14.73 9.21 15.47
N GLU A 79 15.29 10.42 15.57
CA GLU A 79 15.25 11.41 14.48
C GLU A 79 15.86 10.84 13.20
N GLY A 80 15.25 11.15 12.05
CA GLY A 80 15.66 10.58 10.75
C GLY A 80 15.01 9.24 10.41
N CYS A 81 14.19 8.66 11.29
CA CYS A 81 13.30 7.57 10.92
C CYS A 81 12.26 8.09 9.90
N ASP A 82 12.33 7.63 8.66
CA ASP A 82 11.38 7.91 7.56
C ASP A 82 9.89 7.65 7.92
N ARG A 83 9.67 6.86 8.97
CA ARG A 83 8.32 6.56 9.48
C ARG A 83 7.85 7.50 10.59
N GLN A 84 8.68 8.36 11.17
CA GLN A 84 8.22 9.39 12.10
C GLN A 84 7.13 10.24 11.40
N PRO A 85 6.02 10.62 12.08
CA PRO A 85 5.12 11.58 11.49
C PRO A 85 5.92 12.85 11.19
N GLN A 86 6.15 13.14 9.91
CA GLN A 86 6.79 14.39 9.51
C GLN A 86 5.92 15.53 10.06
N PRO A 87 6.49 16.48 10.81
CA PRO A 87 5.81 17.75 10.98
C PRO A 87 5.55 18.31 9.59
N SER A 88 4.31 18.70 9.33
CA SER A 88 3.91 19.31 8.07
C SER A 88 4.83 20.50 7.83
N SER A 89 5.65 20.46 6.79
CA SER A 89 6.37 21.65 6.32
C SER A 89 5.31 22.61 5.80
N THR A 90 4.86 23.53 6.65
CA THR A 90 4.04 24.67 6.23
C THR A 90 4.93 25.59 5.41
N THR A 91 5.02 25.31 4.11
CA THR A 91 5.22 26.37 3.13
C THR A 91 3.82 26.87 2.78
N PRO A 92 3.41 28.08 3.20
CA PRO A 92 2.11 28.62 2.85
C PRO A 92 2.18 29.04 1.38
N THR A 93 1.87 28.13 0.46
CA THR A 93 1.63 28.50 -0.92
C THR A 93 0.22 29.05 -1.00
N SER A 94 0.13 30.37 -1.10
CA SER A 94 -1.10 31.10 -1.36
C SER A 94 -1.78 30.62 -2.66
N ALA A 95 -3.12 30.62 -2.59
CA ALA A 95 -4.10 30.71 -3.67
C ALA A 95 -4.60 29.42 -4.38
N SER A 96 -5.91 29.23 -4.17
CA SER A 96 -6.95 28.94 -5.16
C SER A 96 -7.02 27.55 -5.79
N SER A 97 -7.97 26.73 -5.32
CA SER A 97 -9.27 26.58 -5.97
C SER A 97 -10.16 25.66 -5.14
N GLN A 98 -11.47 25.90 -5.18
CA GLN A 98 -12.52 25.13 -4.52
C GLN A 98 -12.51 23.66 -4.99
N LEU A 99 -11.69 22.82 -4.37
CA LEU A 99 -11.96 21.38 -4.37
C LEU A 99 -13.03 21.15 -3.30
N ASN A 100 -14.27 20.94 -3.75
CA ASN A 100 -15.37 20.51 -2.90
C ASN A 100 -14.89 19.37 -1.98
N ALA A 101 -15.13 19.53 -0.68
CA ALA A 101 -14.80 18.51 0.31
C ALA A 101 -15.45 17.18 -0.11
N ASN A 102 -14.62 16.21 -0.48
CA ASN A 102 -15.10 14.90 -0.93
C ASN A 102 -15.79 14.21 0.28
N PRO A 103 -17.08 13.86 0.21
CA PRO A 103 -17.84 13.35 1.36
C PRO A 103 -17.46 11.91 1.76
N VAL A 104 -16.53 11.27 1.05
CA VAL A 104 -16.05 9.90 1.35
C VAL A 104 -14.64 9.97 1.91
N LYS A 105 -14.48 10.43 3.16
CA LYS A 105 -13.25 10.21 3.94
C LYS A 105 -13.20 8.76 4.44
N LYS A 106 -13.07 7.81 3.50
CA LYS A 106 -12.34 6.57 3.79
C LYS A 106 -10.86 6.95 3.61
N ASP A 107 -10.03 6.73 4.63
CA ASP A 107 -8.59 6.98 4.56
C ASP A 107 -7.94 5.95 3.60
N PHE A 108 -8.08 6.18 2.30
CA PHE A 108 -7.41 5.39 1.28
C PHE A 108 -5.93 5.78 1.21
N PRO A 109 -5.02 4.83 0.93
CA PRO A 109 -3.61 5.16 0.80
C PRO A 109 -3.41 6.10 -0.39
N GLN A 110 -2.66 7.18 -0.17
CA GLN A 110 -2.45 8.24 -1.15
C GLN A 110 -1.05 8.21 -1.75
N VAL A 111 -0.10 7.53 -1.12
CA VAL A 111 1.30 7.50 -1.56
C VAL A 111 1.82 6.07 -1.65
N TRP A 112 2.24 5.67 -2.84
CA TRP A 112 2.96 4.42 -3.10
C TRP A 112 4.44 4.56 -2.76
N ILE A 113 4.98 3.61 -2.00
CA ILE A 113 6.43 3.47 -1.75
C ILE A 113 6.89 2.15 -2.36
N ASP A 114 8.04 2.14 -3.03
CA ASP A 114 8.61 0.89 -3.53
C ASP A 114 9.16 0.05 -2.35
N PRO A 115 8.63 -1.15 -2.06
CA PRO A 115 9.14 -2.08 -1.03
C PRO A 115 10.60 -2.49 -1.27
N SER A 116 11.09 -2.37 -2.51
CA SER A 116 12.48 -2.67 -2.88
C SER A 116 13.40 -1.48 -2.68
N SER A 117 12.85 -0.27 -2.48
CA SER A 117 13.64 0.92 -2.20
C SER A 117 14.11 0.90 -0.75
N THR A 118 15.41 0.66 -0.56
CA THR A 118 16.08 0.96 0.71
C THR A 118 16.03 2.48 0.86
N ALA A 119 15.54 2.98 1.99
CA ALA A 119 15.45 4.42 2.23
C ALA A 119 16.84 5.08 2.11
N ALA A 120 17.08 5.75 0.99
CA ALA A 120 18.20 6.67 0.86
C ALA A 120 17.81 7.95 1.62
N ASN A 121 18.50 8.22 2.73
CA ASN A 121 18.43 9.51 3.41
C ASN A 121 18.77 10.63 2.41
N PRO A 122 17.92 11.64 2.21
CA PRO A 122 18.39 12.91 1.72
C PRO A 122 18.96 13.69 2.92
N SER A 123 20.17 13.33 3.33
CA SER A 123 21.02 14.24 4.11
C SER A 123 21.57 15.28 3.14
N GLY A 124 21.11 16.53 3.25
CA GLY A 124 21.63 17.61 2.41
C GLY A 124 21.08 18.99 2.76
N SER A 125 21.67 19.60 3.81
CA SER A 125 21.90 21.05 4.00
C SER A 125 20.68 22.00 4.09
N SER A 126 20.60 23.01 4.96
CA SER A 126 21.60 23.73 5.75
C SER A 126 20.92 24.39 6.96
N LEU A 127 21.64 24.45 8.09
CA LEU A 127 21.31 25.29 9.24
C LEU A 127 21.19 26.78 8.86
N ALA A 128 20.21 27.47 9.43
CA ALA A 128 20.29 28.90 9.74
C ALA A 128 19.43 29.24 10.99
N SER A 129 20.16 29.37 12.11
CA SER A 129 20.03 30.21 13.29
C SER A 129 18.69 30.56 13.98
N ALA A 130 18.83 30.50 15.31
CA ALA A 130 17.96 30.90 16.41
C ALA A 130 17.38 32.33 16.36
N ASN A 131 16.23 32.51 17.03
CA ASN A 131 16.10 33.51 18.08
C ASN A 131 15.00 33.17 19.09
N GLN A 132 15.29 33.52 20.35
CA GLN A 132 14.44 33.43 21.54
C GLN A 132 13.17 34.29 21.42
N ASP A 133 12.09 33.93 22.12
CA ASP A 133 11.64 34.75 23.26
C ASP A 133 10.53 34.13 24.13
N GLN A 134 10.56 34.55 25.39
CA GLN A 134 9.75 34.16 26.53
C GLN A 134 8.28 34.68 26.48
N ARG A 135 7.32 33.97 27.09
CA ARG A 135 6.59 34.38 28.34
C ARG A 135 5.24 33.68 28.55
N THR A 136 4.95 33.58 29.84
CA THR A 136 3.81 33.11 30.65
C THR A 136 2.38 33.53 30.25
N GLY A 137 1.40 32.68 30.58
CA GLY A 137 0.00 33.09 30.78
C GLY A 137 -0.99 31.93 30.98
N SER A 138 -1.49 31.75 32.21
CA SER A 138 -2.68 30.93 32.53
C SER A 138 -3.96 31.65 32.11
N GLY A 139 -4.91 30.95 31.48
CA GLY A 139 -6.22 31.50 31.16
C GLY A 139 -7.13 30.51 30.42
N VAL A 140 -8.34 30.35 30.94
CA VAL A 140 -9.35 29.33 30.61
C VAL A 140 -10.09 29.63 29.31
N GLY A 141 -10.30 28.59 28.50
CA GLY A 141 -11.53 28.39 27.70
C GLY A 141 -11.61 29.06 26.33
N GLY A 142 -11.84 28.24 25.29
CA GLY A 142 -12.54 28.67 24.08
C GLY A 142 -11.81 28.44 22.76
N ARG A 143 -12.16 27.31 22.11
CA ARG A 143 -12.19 27.08 20.65
C ARG A 143 -11.08 27.73 19.79
N SER A 144 -10.14 26.89 19.36
CA SER A 144 -9.83 26.62 17.94
C SER A 144 -8.51 25.86 17.85
N LYS A 145 -8.52 24.53 18.04
CA LYS A 145 -7.47 23.71 17.43
C LYS A 145 -8.00 23.21 16.11
N ALA A 146 -7.73 24.00 15.07
CA ALA A 146 -7.67 23.51 13.71
C ALA A 146 -6.88 22.19 13.74
N GLY A 147 -7.54 21.10 13.33
CA GLY A 147 -6.92 19.80 13.26
C GLY A 147 -5.73 19.89 12.30
N LEU A 148 -4.53 19.68 12.85
CA LEU A 148 -3.32 19.43 12.09
C LEU A 148 -3.62 18.33 11.07
N GLY A 149 -3.28 18.60 9.80
CA GLY A 149 -3.70 17.84 8.62
C GLY A 149 -3.52 16.33 8.77
N ALA A 150 -4.47 15.58 8.20
CA ALA A 150 -4.37 14.13 8.10
C ALA A 150 -3.07 13.76 7.37
N SER A 151 -2.22 12.95 7.99
CA SER A 151 -1.05 12.37 7.33
C SER A 151 -1.49 11.63 6.08
N GLU A 152 -0.89 11.90 4.93
CA GLU A 152 -1.15 11.13 3.70
C GLU A 152 -0.87 9.65 3.97
N GLY A 153 -1.87 8.78 3.82
CA GLY A 153 -1.72 7.34 4.04
C GLY A 153 -0.69 6.77 3.06
N ARG A 154 0.30 6.01 3.55
CA ARG A 154 1.39 5.45 2.74
C ARG A 154 1.39 3.92 2.77
N SER A 155 1.62 3.28 1.63
CA SER A 155 1.69 1.81 1.55
C SER A 155 2.70 1.33 0.50
N GLU A 156 3.34 0.22 0.80
CA GLU A 156 4.26 -0.52 -0.10
C GLU A 156 3.60 -1.71 -0.81
N MET A 157 2.33 -1.99 -0.48
CA MET A 157 1.62 -3.20 -0.92
C MET A 157 0.54 -2.87 -1.95
N VAL A 158 0.58 -3.51 -3.12
CA VAL A 158 -0.46 -3.39 -4.16
C VAL A 158 -1.83 -3.75 -3.59
N LYS A 159 -1.90 -4.76 -2.70
CA LYS A 159 -3.13 -5.18 -2.00
C LYS A 159 -3.92 -4.02 -1.39
N ARG A 160 -3.24 -3.03 -0.79
CA ARG A 160 -3.92 -1.89 -0.14
C ARG A 160 -4.58 -0.98 -1.16
N PHE A 161 -3.86 -0.65 -2.23
CA PHE A 161 -4.40 0.18 -3.30
C PHE A 161 -5.47 -0.57 -4.10
N ALA A 162 -5.31 -1.87 -4.33
CA ALA A 162 -6.28 -2.71 -5.00
C ALA A 162 -7.62 -2.77 -4.24
N LYS A 163 -7.59 -3.06 -2.92
CA LYS A 163 -8.80 -3.03 -2.07
C LYS A 163 -9.48 -1.65 -2.11
N ALA A 164 -8.71 -0.56 -2.04
CA ALA A 164 -9.26 0.78 -2.17
C ALA A 164 -9.88 1.03 -3.55
N TRP A 165 -9.22 0.60 -4.63
CA TRP A 165 -9.73 0.75 -5.99
C TRP A 165 -11.05 0.00 -6.20
N LEU A 166 -11.16 -1.22 -5.68
CA LEU A 166 -12.38 -2.03 -5.70
C LEU A 166 -13.53 -1.35 -4.95
N ASP A 167 -13.25 -0.70 -3.82
CA ASP A 167 -14.21 0.06 -3.02
C ASP A 167 -14.66 1.39 -3.65
N MET A 168 -13.90 1.92 -4.61
CA MET A 168 -14.14 3.24 -5.19
C MET A 168 -15.03 3.17 -6.44
N THR A 169 -15.94 4.14 -6.56
CA THR A 169 -16.64 4.45 -7.82
C THR A 169 -15.68 5.05 -8.85
N ALA A 170 -16.05 5.02 -10.13
CA ALA A 170 -15.23 5.64 -11.19
C ALA A 170 -14.95 7.14 -10.95
N GLN A 171 -15.95 7.90 -10.48
CA GLN A 171 -15.77 9.30 -10.12
C GLN A 171 -14.80 9.45 -8.94
N SER A 172 -14.90 8.59 -7.92
CA SER A 172 -13.99 8.63 -6.77
C SER A 172 -12.55 8.34 -7.17
N ARG A 173 -12.31 7.39 -8.10
CA ARG A 173 -10.97 7.07 -8.62
C ARG A 173 -10.31 8.26 -9.33
N ARG A 174 -11.08 9.08 -10.03
CA ARG A 174 -10.60 10.30 -10.71
C ARG A 174 -10.27 11.44 -9.76
N MET A 175 -10.88 11.46 -8.58
CA MET A 175 -10.72 12.54 -7.59
C MET A 175 -9.75 12.18 -6.46
N SER A 176 -9.48 10.89 -6.25
CA SER A 176 -8.63 10.41 -5.15
C SER A 176 -7.18 10.32 -5.61
N SER A 177 -6.29 11.07 -4.93
CA SER A 177 -4.86 11.09 -5.26
C SER A 177 -4.19 9.75 -4.97
N LEU A 178 -3.30 9.34 -5.87
CA LEU A 178 -2.35 8.24 -5.70
C LEU A 178 -1.02 8.68 -6.28
N ARG A 179 -0.16 9.24 -5.44
CA ARG A 179 1.18 9.71 -5.81
C ARG A 179 2.16 8.55 -5.78
N ALA A 180 2.95 8.44 -6.84
CA ALA A 180 4.04 7.49 -6.95
C ALA A 180 5.13 8.06 -7.88
N PRO A 181 6.38 7.56 -7.83
CA PRO A 181 7.41 7.97 -8.79
C PRO A 181 6.99 7.81 -10.27
N TRP A 182 6.15 6.82 -10.55
CA TRP A 182 5.61 6.51 -11.88
C TRP A 182 4.24 7.14 -12.16
N ASN A 183 3.64 7.80 -11.18
CA ASN A 183 2.35 8.49 -11.27
C ASN A 183 2.44 9.85 -10.53
N PRO A 184 3.32 10.76 -11.00
CA PRO A 184 3.53 12.04 -10.33
C PRO A 184 2.22 12.82 -10.34
N GLU A 185 1.80 13.28 -9.16
CA GLU A 185 0.55 14.03 -8.95
C GLU A 185 -0.73 13.33 -9.44
N GLY A 186 -0.65 12.02 -9.74
CA GLY A 186 -1.75 11.29 -10.33
C GLY A 186 -2.82 10.85 -9.33
N THR A 187 -3.80 10.14 -9.87
CA THR A 187 -4.97 9.64 -9.15
C THR A 187 -5.07 8.13 -9.26
N TYR A 188 -6.00 7.51 -8.55
CA TYR A 188 -6.29 6.09 -8.71
C TYR A 188 -6.68 5.73 -10.16
N ASP A 189 -7.36 6.62 -10.88
CA ASP A 189 -7.73 6.41 -12.28
C ASP A 189 -6.51 6.38 -13.21
N SER A 190 -5.54 7.29 -13.00
CA SER A 190 -4.31 7.30 -13.79
C SER A 190 -3.32 6.22 -13.38
N ALA A 191 -3.39 5.75 -12.13
CA ALA A 191 -2.50 4.75 -11.56
C ALA A 191 -2.82 3.33 -12.05
N PHE A 192 -4.10 3.02 -12.21
CA PHE A 192 -4.58 1.67 -12.54
C PHE A 192 -4.86 1.53 -14.04
N TYR A 193 -4.54 0.36 -14.58
CA TYR A 193 -4.88 0.00 -15.95
C TYR A 193 -5.72 -1.27 -15.97
N SER A 194 -7.03 -1.14 -16.20
CA SER A 194 -7.92 -2.29 -16.36
C SER A 194 -7.93 -2.77 -17.81
N PHE A 195 -7.58 -4.04 -18.02
CA PHE A 195 -7.63 -4.68 -19.34
C PHE A 195 -9.05 -4.85 -19.87
N GLU A 196 -10.02 -5.03 -19.00
CA GLU A 196 -11.44 -5.12 -19.38
C GLU A 196 -12.00 -3.77 -19.88
N LEU A 197 -11.46 -2.66 -19.38
CA LEU A 197 -11.85 -1.31 -19.77
C LEU A 197 -11.01 -0.74 -20.92
N ASN A 198 -9.75 -1.19 -21.07
CA ASN A 198 -8.77 -0.59 -21.99
C ASN A 198 -8.12 -1.63 -22.93
N SER A 199 -8.89 -2.53 -23.54
CA SER A 199 -8.35 -3.65 -24.32
C SER A 199 -7.64 -3.30 -25.64
N ASN A 200 -7.65 -2.04 -26.07
CA ASN A 200 -7.24 -1.66 -27.44
C ASN A 200 -5.91 -0.91 -27.56
N LYS A 201 -5.19 -0.63 -26.45
CA LYS A 201 -3.93 0.12 -26.51
C LYS A 201 -2.72 -0.82 -26.56
N PHE A 202 -1.76 -0.50 -27.45
CA PHE A 202 -0.45 -1.16 -27.46
C PHE A 202 0.27 -0.92 -26.12
N LEU A 203 0.51 -1.99 -25.37
CA LEU A 203 1.03 -1.91 -23.99
C LEU A 203 2.41 -1.27 -23.88
N GLY A 204 3.24 -1.32 -24.92
CA GLY A 204 4.56 -0.70 -24.90
C GLY A 204 4.53 0.83 -24.68
N LYS A 205 3.38 1.49 -24.88
CA LYS A 205 3.20 2.93 -24.61
C LYS A 205 2.47 3.23 -23.29
N VAL A 206 1.95 2.22 -22.59
CA VAL A 206 1.23 2.40 -21.32
C VAL A 206 2.19 2.68 -20.17
N GLY A 207 3.39 2.10 -20.22
CA GLY A 207 4.42 2.26 -19.19
C GLY A 207 4.06 1.55 -17.89
N THR A 208 4.64 2.05 -16.80
CA THR A 208 4.48 1.47 -15.46
C THR A 208 3.12 1.83 -14.87
N LYS A 209 2.34 0.82 -14.47
CA LYS A 209 0.99 0.96 -13.86
C LYS A 209 0.73 -0.16 -12.86
N ILE A 210 -0.39 -0.06 -12.14
CA ILE A 210 -1.03 -1.22 -11.49
C ILE A 210 -2.06 -1.79 -12.47
N PHE A 211 -1.72 -2.88 -13.14
CA PHE A 211 -2.59 -3.54 -14.09
C PHE A 211 -3.63 -4.40 -13.37
N THR A 212 -4.85 -4.47 -13.90
CA THR A 212 -5.90 -5.34 -13.37
C THR A 212 -6.68 -6.07 -14.47
N ALA A 213 -6.88 -7.37 -14.24
CA ALA A 213 -7.64 -8.27 -15.11
C ALA A 213 -8.06 -9.53 -14.34
N PRO A 214 -9.10 -10.24 -14.79
CA PRO A 214 -9.33 -11.62 -14.42
C PRO A 214 -8.15 -12.52 -14.86
N VAL A 215 -7.81 -13.52 -14.07
CA VAL A 215 -6.85 -14.57 -14.43
C VAL A 215 -7.60 -15.73 -15.08
N ILE A 216 -7.12 -16.21 -16.24
CA ILE A 216 -7.75 -17.34 -16.96
C ILE A 216 -7.03 -18.67 -16.75
N SER A 217 -5.71 -18.64 -16.55
CA SER A 217 -4.92 -19.83 -16.22
C SER A 217 -3.72 -19.45 -15.37
N VAL A 218 -3.26 -20.43 -14.60
CA VAL A 218 -2.03 -20.38 -13.81
C VAL A 218 -1.23 -21.62 -14.16
N ASP A 219 -0.16 -21.42 -14.90
CA ASP A 219 0.68 -22.48 -15.42
C ASP A 219 1.98 -22.54 -14.62
N LYS A 220 2.31 -23.70 -14.05
CA LYS A 220 3.57 -23.90 -13.34
C LYS A 220 4.65 -24.36 -14.32
N VAL A 221 5.71 -23.58 -14.46
CA VAL A 221 6.84 -23.84 -15.36
C VAL A 221 8.10 -24.00 -14.54
N GLY A 222 8.45 -25.24 -14.19
CA GLY A 222 9.51 -25.52 -13.23
C GLY A 222 9.17 -24.96 -11.84
N GLU A 223 9.99 -24.04 -11.33
CA GLU A 223 9.76 -23.34 -10.05
C GLU A 223 9.03 -22.00 -10.22
N ASN A 224 8.72 -21.60 -11.46
CA ASN A 224 8.06 -20.35 -11.78
C ASN A 224 6.57 -20.55 -12.05
N PHE A 225 5.82 -19.46 -12.02
CA PHE A 225 4.40 -19.43 -12.36
C PHE A 225 4.11 -18.38 -13.43
N ASP A 226 3.37 -18.79 -14.46
CA ASP A 226 2.85 -17.93 -15.51
C ASP A 226 1.34 -17.76 -15.33
N LEU A 227 0.90 -16.53 -15.06
CA LEU A 227 -0.52 -16.17 -14.89
C LEU A 227 -1.00 -15.53 -16.18
N VAL A 228 -1.87 -16.22 -16.93
CA VAL A 228 -2.44 -15.69 -18.17
C VAL A 228 -3.67 -14.85 -17.83
N LEU A 229 -3.72 -13.62 -18.37
CA LEU A 229 -4.78 -12.66 -18.09
C LEU A 229 -5.88 -12.71 -19.15
N GLN A 230 -7.13 -12.51 -18.73
CA GLN A 230 -8.26 -12.41 -19.64
C GLN A 230 -8.17 -11.13 -20.48
N GLU A 231 -8.31 -11.28 -21.80
CA GLU A 231 -8.41 -10.17 -22.74
C GLU A 231 -9.83 -10.07 -23.29
N LYS A 232 -10.32 -8.84 -23.47
CA LYS A 232 -11.65 -8.58 -24.06
C LYS A 232 -11.64 -8.65 -25.59
N THR A 233 -10.47 -8.47 -26.22
CA THR A 233 -10.33 -8.42 -27.68
C THR A 233 -9.54 -9.64 -28.16
N LEU A 234 -10.20 -10.54 -28.89
CA LEU A 234 -9.55 -11.69 -29.53
C LEU A 234 -8.49 -11.23 -30.55
N GLY A 235 -7.31 -11.87 -30.54
CA GLY A 235 -6.26 -11.68 -31.56
C GLY A 235 -5.07 -10.80 -31.17
N GLN A 236 -4.97 -10.33 -29.92
CA GLN A 236 -3.74 -9.73 -29.42
C GLN A 236 -2.80 -10.78 -28.81
N ALA A 237 -1.51 -10.47 -28.77
CA ALA A 237 -0.51 -11.30 -28.10
C ALA A 237 -0.87 -11.47 -26.61
N PRO A 238 -0.92 -12.70 -26.07
CA PRO A 238 -1.37 -12.95 -24.70
C PRO A 238 -0.66 -12.08 -23.66
N LYS A 239 -1.38 -11.61 -22.65
CA LYS A 239 -0.77 -10.94 -21.48
C LYS A 239 -0.51 -11.97 -20.39
N VAL A 240 0.75 -12.10 -20.01
CA VAL A 240 1.21 -13.05 -19.00
C VAL A 240 1.95 -12.33 -17.89
N VAL A 241 1.63 -12.65 -16.65
CA VAL A 241 2.36 -12.20 -15.47
C VAL A 241 3.24 -13.36 -15.00
N VAL A 242 4.54 -13.12 -14.95
CA VAL A 242 5.54 -14.14 -14.63
C VAL A 242 6.03 -13.91 -13.20
N LEU A 243 5.94 -14.96 -12.38
CA LEU A 243 6.51 -14.99 -11.04
C LEU A 243 7.67 -15.98 -11.00
N ASN A 244 8.88 -15.44 -10.82
CA ASN A 244 10.07 -16.25 -10.66
C ASN A 244 10.19 -16.77 -9.22
N SER A 245 10.91 -17.89 -9.05
CA SER A 245 11.13 -18.52 -7.75
C SER A 245 11.63 -17.56 -6.66
N GLU A 246 12.51 -16.61 -7.02
CA GLU A 246 13.05 -15.56 -6.15
C GLU A 246 11.95 -14.77 -5.40
N VAL A 247 10.79 -14.54 -6.03
CA VAL A 247 9.67 -13.80 -5.41
C VAL A 247 9.09 -14.57 -4.21
N PHE A 248 9.13 -15.91 -4.26
CA PHE A 248 8.58 -16.77 -3.20
C PHE A 248 9.51 -16.90 -2.00
N GLU A 249 10.80 -16.64 -2.19
CA GLU A 249 11.81 -16.67 -1.12
C GLU A 249 11.76 -15.42 -0.22
N VAL A 250 11.03 -14.38 -0.65
CA VAL A 250 10.89 -13.13 0.11
C VAL A 250 9.94 -13.29 1.30
N GLY A 251 10.49 -13.84 2.38
CA GLY A 251 9.88 -13.88 3.71
C GLY A 251 8.53 -14.61 3.75
N ALA A 252 7.61 -14.12 4.58
CA ALA A 252 6.27 -14.71 4.69
C ALA A 252 5.35 -14.33 3.52
N ALA A 253 5.54 -13.14 2.94
CA ALA A 253 4.72 -12.67 1.83
C ALA A 253 4.93 -13.52 0.57
N GLY A 254 6.19 -13.84 0.26
CA GLY A 254 6.54 -14.76 -0.83
C GLY A 254 5.97 -16.16 -0.64
N ARG A 255 6.13 -16.74 0.55
CA ARG A 255 5.55 -18.06 0.88
C ARG A 255 4.02 -18.08 0.86
N ALA A 256 3.36 -17.03 1.35
CA ALA A 256 1.91 -16.93 1.30
C ALA A 256 1.40 -16.86 -0.15
N LEU A 257 2.10 -16.11 -1.01
CA LEU A 257 1.81 -16.04 -2.44
C LEU A 257 2.03 -17.40 -3.13
N LEU A 258 3.12 -18.10 -2.81
CA LEU A 258 3.36 -19.46 -3.32
C LEU A 258 2.24 -20.44 -2.93
N ASN A 259 1.82 -20.42 -1.66
CA ASN A 259 0.70 -21.24 -1.20
C ASN A 259 -0.59 -20.89 -1.93
N GLN A 260 -0.87 -19.59 -2.10
CA GLN A 260 -2.04 -19.12 -2.83
C GLN A 260 -2.07 -19.59 -4.29
N LEU A 261 -0.91 -19.61 -4.97
CA LEU A 261 -0.79 -20.10 -6.34
C LEU A 261 -0.92 -21.63 -6.44
N ASN A 262 -0.36 -22.38 -5.48
CA ASN A 262 -0.49 -23.84 -5.44
C ASN A 262 -1.93 -24.31 -5.18
N THR A 263 -2.76 -23.49 -4.52
CA THR A 263 -4.18 -23.77 -4.27
C THR A 263 -5.10 -22.97 -5.19
N PHE A 264 -4.60 -22.45 -6.30
CA PHE A 264 -5.38 -21.63 -7.21
C PHE A 264 -6.43 -22.48 -7.94
N ASP A 265 -7.69 -22.05 -7.89
CA ASP A 265 -8.79 -22.66 -8.62
C ASP A 265 -9.18 -21.77 -9.82
N PRO A 266 -8.92 -22.21 -11.08
CA PRO A 266 -9.29 -21.45 -12.28
C PRO A 266 -10.80 -21.37 -12.53
N ALA A 267 -11.60 -22.21 -11.86
CA ALA A 267 -13.07 -22.10 -11.93
C ALA A 267 -13.59 -20.89 -11.14
N GLN A 268 -12.80 -20.35 -10.22
CA GLN A 268 -13.13 -19.13 -9.48
C GLN A 268 -12.70 -17.90 -10.28
N LYS A 269 -13.58 -16.90 -10.38
CA LYS A 269 -13.23 -15.62 -11.01
C LYS A 269 -12.28 -14.85 -10.10
N ASN A 270 -10.99 -15.04 -10.31
CA ASN A 270 -9.93 -14.40 -9.54
C ASN A 270 -9.47 -13.13 -10.26
N TYR A 271 -9.48 -11.99 -9.55
CA TYR A 271 -8.95 -10.74 -10.08
C TYR A 271 -7.49 -10.57 -9.68
N LEU A 272 -6.67 -10.21 -10.65
CA LEU A 272 -5.29 -9.82 -10.41
C LEU A 272 -5.16 -8.31 -10.34
N PHE A 273 -4.28 -7.86 -9.46
CA PHE A 273 -3.69 -6.54 -9.46
C PHE A 273 -2.18 -6.69 -9.43
N VAL A 274 -1.47 -6.13 -10.41
CA VAL A 274 -0.02 -6.29 -10.54
C VAL A 274 0.66 -4.98 -10.92
N TYR A 275 1.67 -4.61 -10.14
CA TYR A 275 2.51 -3.45 -10.38
C TYR A 275 3.71 -3.80 -11.26
N GLY A 276 3.94 -3.00 -12.29
CA GLY A 276 5.10 -3.13 -13.16
C GLY A 276 4.84 -2.52 -14.53
N ALA A 277 5.56 -2.99 -15.53
CA ALA A 277 5.34 -2.62 -16.94
C ALA A 277 5.42 -3.88 -17.80
N PHE A 278 4.46 -4.04 -18.72
CA PHE A 278 4.50 -5.11 -19.69
C PHE A 278 5.55 -4.85 -20.78
N LYS A 279 6.30 -5.88 -21.14
CA LYS A 279 7.24 -5.89 -22.26
C LYS A 279 6.82 -6.96 -23.26
N TYR A 280 6.99 -6.69 -24.54
CA TYR A 280 6.74 -7.71 -25.55
C TYR A 280 7.94 -8.67 -25.63
N ASN A 281 7.68 -9.95 -25.44
CA ASN A 281 8.63 -11.03 -25.64
C ASN A 281 8.39 -11.64 -27.02
N SER A 282 9.25 -11.30 -27.98
CA SER A 282 9.14 -11.79 -29.36
C SER A 282 9.38 -13.30 -29.46
N GLY A 283 10.25 -13.87 -28.62
CA GLY A 283 10.53 -15.31 -28.60
C GLY A 283 9.33 -16.14 -28.18
N ALA A 284 8.54 -15.65 -27.22
CA ALA A 284 7.33 -16.31 -26.73
C ALA A 284 6.02 -15.76 -27.35
N SER A 285 6.13 -14.80 -28.28
CA SER A 285 4.98 -14.13 -28.93
C SER A 285 3.90 -13.62 -27.96
N ARG A 286 4.32 -13.17 -26.77
CA ARG A 286 3.43 -12.72 -25.69
C ARG A 286 3.95 -11.45 -25.03
N SER A 287 3.07 -10.72 -24.36
CA SER A 287 3.47 -9.57 -23.53
C SER A 287 3.59 -10.04 -22.08
N GLU A 288 4.74 -9.79 -21.46
CA GLU A 288 5.06 -10.28 -20.13
C GLU A 288 5.30 -9.15 -19.14
N LEU A 289 4.85 -9.35 -17.90
CA LEU A 289 5.26 -8.56 -16.75
C LEU A 289 5.87 -9.50 -15.72
N VAL A 290 7.18 -9.37 -15.48
CA VAL A 290 7.89 -10.13 -14.46
C VAL A 290 7.74 -9.41 -13.12
N VAL A 291 7.15 -10.10 -12.14
CA VAL A 291 6.94 -9.57 -10.78
C VAL A 291 8.27 -9.54 -10.05
N LYS A 292 8.65 -8.37 -9.52
CA LYS A 292 9.95 -8.18 -8.83
C LYS A 292 9.90 -8.40 -7.31
N HIS A 293 8.71 -8.34 -6.71
CA HIS A 293 8.54 -8.42 -5.26
C HIS A 293 7.14 -8.96 -4.94
N PRO A 294 6.92 -9.78 -3.89
CA PRO A 294 5.59 -10.32 -3.59
C PRO A 294 4.54 -9.25 -3.26
N HIS A 295 4.96 -8.06 -2.83
CA HIS A 295 4.06 -6.92 -2.60
C HIS A 295 3.64 -6.18 -3.87
N PHE A 296 4.20 -6.53 -5.04
CA PHE A 296 3.80 -5.99 -6.34
C PHE A 296 2.61 -6.69 -6.94
N ILE A 297 2.08 -7.72 -6.27
CA ILE A 297 0.98 -8.52 -6.78
C ILE A 297 -0.06 -8.73 -5.69
N TYR A 298 -1.32 -8.71 -6.08
CA TYR A 298 -2.45 -9.09 -5.25
C TYR A 298 -3.44 -9.86 -6.11
N ILE A 299 -3.76 -11.08 -5.67
CA ILE A 299 -4.79 -11.91 -6.25
C ILE A 299 -5.99 -11.83 -5.31
N ASP A 300 -7.06 -11.20 -5.78
CA ASP A 300 -8.33 -11.10 -5.09
C ASP A 300 -9.10 -12.40 -5.34
N LEU A 301 -9.16 -13.24 -4.31
CA LEU A 301 -9.95 -14.46 -4.31
C LEU A 301 -11.38 -14.12 -3.84
N PRO A 302 -12.42 -14.73 -4.43
CA PRO A 302 -13.76 -14.61 -3.89
C PRO A 302 -13.76 -15.11 -2.43
N ALA A 303 -14.43 -14.37 -1.54
CA ALA A 303 -14.60 -14.80 -0.16
C ALA A 303 -15.39 -16.12 -0.16
N LEU A 304 -14.81 -17.16 0.47
CA LEU A 304 -15.48 -18.43 0.76
C LEU A 304 -16.67 -18.23 1.70
#